data_AF-G4ZJA8-F1
#
_entry.id   AF-G4ZJA8-F1
#
_cell.length_a   1.000
_cell.length_b   1.000
_cell.length_c   1.000
_cell.angle_alpha   90.00
_cell.angle_beta   90.00
_cell.angle_gamma   90.00
#
_symmetry.space_group_name_H-M   'P 1'
#
loop_
_entity.id
_entity.type
_entity.pdbx_description
1 polymer ?
#
loop_
_entity_poly.entity_id
_entity_poly.type
_entity_poly.pdbx_seq_one_letter_code
_entity_poly.pdbx_strand_id
1 'polypeptide(L)'
;MLLLWHEALGSDDEQAAEDELCARVLYAQEEDGHHGEERLLQRLHLAQGLLTFVRMLRRRSQDDEAETSAAQWTPEWASVTLSRRRFFVLEVEPQIFMALGVHPTVEMKDHGPGYKALLREMYGMFRLFHGSIDR
;
A
#
# COMPACT_ATOMS: atom_id res chain seq x y z
N MET A 1 -0.44 -5.24 -10.77
CA MET A 1 -1.08 -4.00 -10.23
C MET A 1 -0.07 -3.24 -9.38
N LEU A 2 0.11 -1.95 -9.60
CA LEU A 2 0.94 -1.06 -8.76
C LEU A 2 0.14 0.18 -8.37
N LEU A 3 0.14 0.53 -7.09
CA LEU A 3 -0.60 1.65 -6.52
C LEU A 3 0.26 2.40 -5.50
N LEU A 4 0.26 3.72 -5.54
CA LEU A 4 0.85 4.62 -4.55
C LEU A 4 -0.23 5.59 -4.08
N TRP A 5 -0.42 5.70 -2.77
CA TRP A 5 -1.41 6.61 -2.20
C TRP A 5 -0.92 7.22 -0.89
N HIS A 6 -1.53 8.34 -0.53
CA HIS A 6 -1.32 9.00 0.75
C HIS A 6 -2.55 8.79 1.64
N GLU A 7 -2.36 8.21 2.82
CA GLU A 7 -3.43 7.83 3.74
C GLU A 7 -4.21 9.03 4.27
N ALA A 8 -3.57 10.18 4.51
CA ALA A 8 -4.27 11.39 4.99
C ALA A 8 -4.67 12.42 3.93
N LEU A 9 -4.43 12.16 2.64
CA LEU A 9 -5.00 13.03 1.60
C LEU A 9 -6.48 12.68 1.38
N GLY A 10 -7.22 13.56 0.70
CA GLY A 10 -8.63 13.34 0.38
C GLY A 10 -9.53 13.16 1.61
N SER A 11 -10.70 12.56 1.36
CA SER A 11 -11.65 12.20 2.40
C SER A 11 -11.68 10.68 2.60
N ASP A 12 -11.94 10.24 3.83
CA ASP A 12 -12.26 8.84 4.15
C ASP A 12 -13.75 8.67 4.49
N ASP A 13 -14.55 9.72 4.27
CA ASP A 13 -15.97 9.72 4.53
C ASP A 13 -16.69 8.84 3.50
N GLU A 14 -17.63 8.01 3.97
CA GLU A 14 -18.49 7.21 3.09
C GLU A 14 -19.37 8.09 2.18
N GLN A 15 -19.54 9.37 2.52
CA GLN A 15 -20.24 10.36 1.71
C GLN A 15 -19.33 11.19 0.79
N ALA A 16 -18.01 10.92 0.80
CA ALA A 16 -17.07 11.62 -0.06
C ALA A 16 -17.39 11.36 -1.54
N ALA A 17 -17.20 12.39 -2.36
CA ALA A 17 -17.32 12.23 -3.80
C ALA A 17 -16.14 11.40 -4.36
N GLU A 18 -16.33 10.77 -5.52
CA GLU A 18 -15.33 9.87 -6.11
C GLU A 18 -13.99 10.56 -6.41
N ASP A 19 -14.03 11.84 -6.78
CA ASP A 19 -12.86 12.69 -7.00
C ASP A 19 -12.10 12.99 -5.70
N GLU A 20 -12.82 13.22 -4.59
CA GLU A 20 -12.24 13.41 -3.25
C GLU A 20 -11.55 12.14 -2.75
N LEU A 21 -12.11 10.97 -3.06
CA LEU A 21 -11.50 9.67 -2.76
C LEU A 21 -10.27 9.43 -3.65
N CYS A 22 -10.35 9.78 -4.93
CA CYS A 22 -9.24 9.64 -5.88
C CYS A 22 -8.06 10.57 -5.56
N ALA A 23 -8.29 11.71 -4.90
CA ALA A 23 -7.24 12.64 -4.49
C ALA A 23 -6.15 12.00 -3.59
N ARG A 24 -6.45 10.85 -2.97
CA ARG A 24 -5.49 10.03 -2.21
C ARG A 24 -4.45 9.35 -3.09
N VAL A 25 -4.80 9.05 -4.33
CA VAL A 25 -3.96 8.29 -5.25
C VAL A 25 -2.91 9.21 -5.86
N LEU A 26 -1.64 8.88 -5.64
CA LEU A 26 -0.50 9.60 -6.18
C LEU A 26 -0.04 8.99 -7.50
N TYR A 27 -0.18 7.67 -7.63
CA TYR A 27 0.18 6.96 -8.85
C TYR A 27 -0.55 5.62 -8.92
N ALA A 28 -0.98 5.22 -10.11
CA ALA A 28 -1.54 3.91 -10.37
C ALA A 28 -1.12 3.40 -11.75
N GLN A 29 -0.63 2.16 -11.82
CA GLN A 29 -0.35 1.48 -13.07
C GLN A 29 -1.28 0.27 -13.26
N GLU A 30 -1.96 0.28 -14.41
CA GLU A 30 -2.87 -0.77 -14.88
C GLU A 30 -2.11 -1.78 -15.74
N GLU A 31 -2.48 -3.07 -15.66
CA GLU A 31 -2.01 -4.10 -16.59
C GLU A 31 -2.75 -4.05 -17.95
N ASP A 32 -4.00 -3.57 -17.99
CA ASP A 32 -4.90 -3.76 -19.15
C ASP A 32 -5.34 -2.46 -19.87
N GLY A 33 -4.72 -1.31 -19.61
CA GLY A 33 -5.01 -0.05 -20.33
C GLY A 33 -6.44 0.50 -20.19
N HIS A 34 -7.30 -0.11 -19.36
CA HIS A 34 -8.64 0.38 -19.05
C HIS A 34 -8.59 1.34 -17.85
N HIS A 35 -8.33 2.61 -18.15
CA HIS A 35 -8.37 3.69 -17.17
C HIS A 35 -9.83 4.04 -16.83
N GLY A 36 -10.25 3.75 -15.60
CA GLY A 36 -11.54 4.18 -15.06
C GLY A 36 -11.43 4.44 -13.56
N GLU A 37 -12.01 5.55 -13.10
CA GLU A 37 -11.99 6.00 -11.70
C GLU A 37 -12.57 4.94 -10.76
N GLU A 38 -13.67 4.28 -11.15
CA GLU A 38 -14.24 3.15 -10.39
C GLU A 38 -13.23 2.03 -10.12
N ARG A 39 -12.44 1.64 -11.13
CA ARG A 39 -11.44 0.58 -11.01
C ARG A 39 -10.27 1.01 -10.16
N LEU A 40 -9.92 2.30 -10.19
CA LEU A 40 -8.91 2.88 -9.32
C LEU A 40 -9.36 2.84 -7.85
N LEU A 41 -10.58 3.28 -7.58
CA LEU A 41 -11.17 3.26 -6.23
C LEU A 41 -11.29 1.84 -5.68
N GLN A 42 -11.73 0.88 -6.49
CA GLN A 42 -11.78 -0.53 -6.09
C GLN A 42 -10.40 -1.05 -5.62
N ARG A 43 -9.32 -0.63 -6.29
CA ARG A 43 -7.96 -1.04 -5.93
C ARG A 43 -7.47 -0.33 -4.68
N LEU A 44 -7.78 0.96 -4.53
CA LEU A 44 -7.49 1.72 -3.32
C LEU A 44 -8.17 1.07 -2.11
N HIS A 45 -9.47 0.82 -2.20
CA HIS A 45 -10.24 0.15 -1.15
C HIS A 45 -9.70 -1.25 -0.84
N LEU A 46 -9.31 -2.03 -1.87
CA LEU A 46 -8.67 -3.33 -1.65
C LEU A 46 -7.35 -3.18 -0.87
N ALA A 47 -6.47 -2.26 -1.27
CA ALA A 47 -5.17 -2.06 -0.63
C ALA A 47 -5.33 -1.55 0.82
N GLN A 48 -6.23 -0.61 1.06
CA GLN A 48 -6.57 -0.10 2.39
C GLN A 48 -7.19 -1.20 3.25
N GLY A 49 -8.15 -1.97 2.72
CA GLY A 49 -8.76 -3.10 3.42
C GLY A 49 -7.73 -4.16 3.83
N LEU A 50 -6.78 -4.48 2.96
CA LEU A 50 -5.66 -5.37 3.26
C LEU A 50 -4.76 -4.83 4.38
N LEU A 51 -4.40 -3.55 4.32
CA LEU A 51 -3.58 -2.89 5.33
C LEU A 51 -4.28 -2.90 6.69
N THR A 52 -5.55 -2.48 6.74
CA THR A 52 -6.37 -2.48 7.96
C THR A 52 -6.52 -3.88 8.53
N PHE A 53 -6.76 -4.90 7.68
CA PHE A 53 -6.82 -6.29 8.11
C PHE A 53 -5.52 -6.75 8.79
N VAL A 54 -4.35 -6.45 8.19
CA VAL A 54 -3.06 -6.80 8.78
C VAL A 54 -2.79 -6.04 10.08
N ARG A 55 -3.15 -4.75 10.15
CA ARG A 55 -3.07 -3.96 11.38
C ARG A 55 -3.92 -4.56 12.50
N MET A 56 -5.16 -4.97 12.20
CA MET A 56 -6.03 -5.65 13.17
C MET A 56 -5.45 -6.96 13.66
N LEU A 57 -4.91 -7.79 12.77
CA LEU A 57 -4.25 -9.05 13.16
C LEU A 57 -3.03 -8.80 14.06
N ARG A 58 -2.21 -7.79 13.75
CA ARG A 58 -1.04 -7.45 14.56
C ARG A 58 -1.43 -6.97 15.95
N ARG A 59 -2.39 -6.06 16.05
CA ARG A 59 -2.88 -5.55 17.35
C ARG A 59 -3.35 -6.70 18.24
N ARG A 60 -4.13 -7.64 17.67
CA ARG A 60 -4.57 -8.84 18.38
C ARG A 60 -3.43 -9.73 18.86
N SER A 61 -2.32 -9.81 18.14
CA SER A 61 -1.12 -10.56 18.55
C SER A 61 -0.25 -9.80 19.56
N GLN A 62 -0.41 -8.48 19.64
CA GLN A 62 0.40 -7.59 20.49
C GLN A 62 -0.23 -7.37 21.88
N ASP A 63 -1.53 -7.67 22.04
CA ASP A 63 -2.22 -7.66 23.34
C ASP A 63 -1.64 -8.68 24.36
N ASP A 64 -0.72 -9.57 23.95
CA ASP A 64 -0.04 -10.54 24.83
C ASP A 64 1.41 -10.14 25.24
N GLU A 65 2.04 -9.12 24.63
CA GLU A 65 3.40 -8.68 24.98
C GLU A 65 3.51 -7.14 25.08
N ALA A 66 3.80 -6.69 26.30
CA ALA A 66 3.56 -5.35 26.82
C ALA A 66 4.25 -4.17 26.11
N GLU A 67 3.61 -3.01 26.34
CA GLU A 67 4.18 -1.68 26.60
C GLU A 67 5.72 -1.58 26.61
N THR A 68 6.27 -0.81 25.67
CA THR A 68 7.30 0.23 25.81
C THR A 68 8.19 0.29 24.58
N SER A 69 7.95 1.27 23.71
CA SER A 69 8.98 1.83 22.81
C SER A 69 8.48 3.15 22.26
N ALA A 70 9.05 4.24 22.74
CA ALA A 70 8.77 5.59 22.28
C ALA A 70 9.42 5.87 20.90
N ALA A 71 8.59 6.32 19.96
CA ALA A 71 8.86 7.35 18.95
C ALA A 71 10.05 7.16 17.97
N GLN A 72 10.13 6.02 17.27
CA GLN A 72 10.79 5.96 15.96
C GLN A 72 9.80 5.41 14.93
N TRP A 73 9.62 6.12 13.81
CA TRP A 73 8.79 5.63 12.71
C TRP A 73 9.39 4.33 12.18
N THR A 74 8.64 3.25 12.29
CA THR A 74 9.01 1.93 11.73
C THR A 74 8.11 1.69 10.52
N PRO A 75 8.67 1.61 9.29
CA PRO A 75 7.87 1.49 8.09
C PRO A 75 6.99 0.24 8.14
N GLU A 76 5.68 0.42 8.02
CA GLU A 76 4.75 -0.70 8.00
C GLU A 76 4.96 -1.52 6.71
N TRP A 77 4.98 -2.84 6.88
CA TRP A 77 5.13 -3.79 5.78
C TRP A 77 4.08 -4.87 5.90
N ALA A 78 3.48 -5.30 4.80
CA ALA A 78 2.55 -6.42 4.75
C ALA A 78 2.75 -7.25 3.48
N SER A 79 2.59 -8.56 3.61
CA SER A 79 2.48 -9.49 2.48
C SER A 79 1.20 -10.30 2.67
N VAL A 80 0.25 -10.18 1.75
CA VAL A 80 -1.02 -10.90 1.81
C VAL A 80 -1.23 -11.68 0.52
N THR A 81 -1.59 -12.96 0.64
CA THR A 81 -1.96 -13.78 -0.51
C THR A 81 -3.48 -13.88 -0.58
N LEU A 82 -4.08 -13.43 -1.68
CA LEU A 82 -5.50 -13.57 -1.97
C LEU A 82 -5.69 -14.45 -3.21
N SER A 83 -6.28 -15.62 -3.02
CA SER A 83 -6.55 -16.62 -4.05
C SER A 83 -5.30 -16.99 -4.87
N ARG A 84 -5.07 -16.31 -6.00
CA ARG A 84 -3.97 -16.54 -6.95
C ARG A 84 -3.07 -15.32 -7.14
N ARG A 85 -3.15 -14.33 -6.25
CA ARG A 85 -2.32 -13.12 -6.30
C ARG A 85 -1.73 -12.84 -4.94
N ARG A 86 -0.50 -12.34 -4.95
CA ARG A 86 0.20 -11.91 -3.75
C ARG A 86 0.34 -10.40 -3.78
N PHE A 87 -0.02 -9.76 -2.68
CA PHE A 87 0.01 -8.33 -2.50
C PHE A 87 1.06 -7.97 -1.47
N PHE A 88 1.92 -7.03 -1.82
CA PHE A 88 2.92 -6.45 -0.95
C PHE A 88 2.52 -5.00 -0.70
N VAL A 89 2.42 -4.59 0.56
CA VAL A 89 2.13 -3.21 0.94
C VAL A 89 3.28 -2.71 1.81
N LEU A 90 3.86 -1.59 1.43
CA LEU A 90 4.95 -0.95 2.15
C LEU A 90 4.63 0.51 2.38
N GLU A 91 4.74 0.96 3.63
CA GLU A 91 4.85 2.37 3.94
C GLU A 91 6.24 2.85 3.49
N VAL A 92 6.28 3.68 2.45
CA VAL A 92 7.53 4.14 1.83
C VAL A 92 8.00 5.47 2.43
N GLU A 93 7.07 6.28 2.91
CA GLU A 93 7.24 7.50 3.71
C GLU A 93 6.07 7.61 4.70
N PRO A 94 6.15 8.41 5.77
CA PRO A 94 5.07 8.52 6.74
C PRO A 94 3.72 8.81 6.07
N GLN A 95 2.74 7.91 6.26
CA GLN A 95 1.40 7.96 5.64
C GLN A 95 1.36 7.75 4.13
N ILE A 96 2.48 7.48 3.45
CA ILE A 96 2.53 7.18 2.02
C ILE A 96 2.81 5.70 1.84
N PHE A 97 1.90 5.03 1.15
CA PHE A 97 1.94 3.59 0.98
C PHE A 97 2.01 3.22 -0.49
N MET A 98 2.83 2.21 -0.78
CA MET A 98 2.91 1.58 -2.08
C MET A 98 2.46 0.13 -1.99
N ALA A 99 1.54 -0.27 -2.87
CA ALA A 99 1.05 -1.63 -3.00
C ALA A 99 1.42 -2.21 -4.37
N LEU A 100 1.94 -3.45 -4.35
CA LEU A 100 2.25 -4.23 -5.54
C LEU A 100 1.54 -5.58 -5.47
N GLY A 101 0.64 -5.82 -6.42
CA GLY A 101 0.01 -7.11 -6.66
C GLY A 101 0.74 -7.86 -7.76
N VAL A 102 1.25 -9.05 -7.45
CA VAL A 102 1.94 -9.96 -8.37
C VAL A 102 1.19 -11.29 -8.49
N HIS A 103 1.26 -11.90 -9.66
CA HIS A 103 0.85 -13.28 -9.85
C HIS A 103 2.03 -14.18 -9.46
N PRO A 104 1.87 -15.08 -8.48
CA PRO A 104 2.92 -16.03 -8.15
C PRO A 104 3.11 -16.96 -9.34
N THR A 105 4.27 -16.86 -9.99
CA THR A 105 4.73 -17.92 -10.90
C THR A 105 5.21 -19.11 -10.05
N VAL A 106 5.14 -20.31 -10.62
CA VAL A 106 5.36 -21.60 -9.93
C VAL A 106 6.71 -21.68 -9.19
N GLU A 107 7.66 -20.80 -9.50
CA GLU A 107 9.02 -20.78 -8.95
C GLU A 107 9.34 -19.64 -7.99
N MET A 108 8.39 -18.74 -7.69
CA MET A 108 8.67 -17.66 -6.75
C MET A 108 8.70 -18.18 -5.31
N LYS A 109 9.91 -18.52 -4.85
CA LYS A 109 10.19 -18.63 -3.42
C LYS A 109 9.78 -17.33 -2.72
N ASP A 110 9.40 -17.43 -1.45
CA ASP A 110 8.92 -16.31 -0.65
C ASP A 110 10.03 -15.26 -0.42
N HIS A 111 10.21 -14.37 -1.39
CA HIS A 111 11.25 -13.34 -1.39
C HIS A 111 10.72 -12.02 -0.82
N GLY A 112 10.04 -12.06 0.33
CA GLY A 112 9.55 -10.87 1.03
C GLY A 112 10.59 -9.72 1.13
N PRO A 113 11.85 -9.98 1.51
CA PRO A 113 12.90 -8.94 1.52
C PRO A 113 13.18 -8.34 0.14
N GLY A 114 13.16 -9.16 -0.92
CA GLY A 114 13.39 -8.71 -2.29
C GLY A 114 12.27 -7.79 -2.78
N TYR A 115 11.01 -8.13 -2.49
CA TYR A 115 9.87 -7.27 -2.81
C TYR A 115 9.83 -5.98 -2.02
N LYS A 116 10.22 -6.03 -0.74
CA LYS A 116 10.38 -4.84 0.08
C LYS A 116 11.45 -3.90 -0.50
N ALA A 117 12.59 -4.44 -0.95
CA ALA A 117 13.62 -3.65 -1.61
C ALA A 117 13.13 -3.09 -2.95
N LEU A 118 12.45 -3.90 -3.76
CA LEU A 118 11.88 -3.47 -5.04
C LEU A 118 10.92 -2.29 -4.89
N LEU A 119 9.99 -2.33 -3.94
CA LEU A 119 9.07 -1.21 -3.69
C LEU A 119 9.80 0.07 -3.29
N ARG A 120 10.88 -0.04 -2.51
CA ARG A 120 11.72 1.12 -2.15
C ARG A 120 12.42 1.71 -3.37
N GLU A 121 12.99 0.87 -4.23
CA GLU A 121 13.62 1.30 -5.48
C GLU A 121 12.61 1.96 -6.43
N MET A 122 11.43 1.36 -6.57
CA MET A 122 10.34 1.93 -7.38
C MET A 122 9.88 3.28 -6.85
N TYR A 123 9.79 3.43 -5.52
CA TYR A 123 9.49 4.72 -4.90
C TYR A 123 10.63 5.74 -5.09
N GLY A 124 11.89 5.31 -4.97
CA GLY A 124 13.05 6.15 -5.29
C GLY A 124 12.99 6.67 -6.73
N MET A 125 12.65 5.81 -7.68
CA MET A 125 12.44 6.21 -9.07
C MET A 125 11.28 7.20 -9.23
N PHE A 126 10.14 6.96 -8.58
CA PHE A 126 9.03 7.91 -8.56
C PHE A 126 9.47 9.30 -8.06
N ARG A 127 10.22 9.36 -6.95
CA ARG A 127 10.73 10.61 -6.38
C ARG A 127 11.69 11.36 -7.31
N LEU A 128 12.45 10.66 -8.15
CA LEU A 128 13.34 11.32 -9.12
C LEU A 128 12.54 12.14 -10.15
N PHE A 129 11.34 11.71 -10.51
CA PHE A 129 10.49 12.40 -11.49
C PHE A 129 9.52 13.40 -10.86
N HIS A 130 9.05 13.11 -9.65
CA HIS A 130 7.97 13.86 -9.00
C HIS A 130 8.40 14.69 -7.77
N GLY A 131 9.63 14.54 -7.28
CA GLY A 131 10.13 15.20 -6.08
C GLY A 131 9.80 14.46 -4.78
N SER A 132 10.11 15.05 -3.63
CA SER A 132 9.57 14.62 -2.34
C SER A 132 8.11 15.04 -2.21
N ILE A 133 7.31 14.19 -1.59
CA ILE A 133 5.96 14.53 -1.14
C ILE A 133 6.12 15.09 0.26
N ASP A 134 6.63 16.32 0.36
CA ASP A 134 6.74 17.02 1.63
C ASP A 134 5.36 17.53 2.08
N ARG A 135 5.10 17.44 3.38
CA ARG A 135 3.88 17.91 4.04
C ARG A 135 3.68 19.42 3.94
#